data_AF-A0A151QN62-F1
#
_entry.id   AF-A0A151QN62-F1
#
_cell.length_a   1.000
_cell.length_b   1.000
_cell.length_c   1.000
_cell.angle_alpha   90.00
_cell.angle_beta   90.00
_cell.angle_gamma   90.00
#
_symmetry.space_group_name_H-M   'P 1'
#
loop_
_entity.id
_entity.type
_entity.pdbx_description
1 polymer ?
#
loop_
_entity_poly.entity_id
_entity_poly.type
_entity_poly.pdbx_seq_one_letter_code
_entity_poly.pdbx_strand_id
1 'polypeptide(L)'
;MTTNLVETINFILRKTTNLPISAIIMLKYKRCNSLFIQRGKEVDAKLRVGQVYTKIINRAMRDAKSKANSHHVLEFDRRNICFLVQEMINLREGRSTRTFTVRLDEK
;
A
#
# COMPACT_ATOMS: atom_id res chain seq x y z
N MET A 1 35.11 -22.35 -25.15
CA MET A 1 34.45 -23.21 -24.15
C MET A 1 33.24 -22.46 -23.62
N THR A 2 32.08 -22.73 -24.18
CA THR A 2 30.80 -22.12 -23.77
C THR A 2 30.10 -23.13 -22.86
N THR A 3 30.04 -22.87 -21.57
CA THR A 3 29.29 -23.72 -20.64
C THR A 3 27.83 -23.67 -21.05
N ASN A 4 27.33 -24.80 -21.55
CA ASN A 4 25.97 -24.93 -22.02
C ASN A 4 25.03 -24.72 -20.83
N LEU A 5 24.02 -23.86 -21.00
CA LEU A 5 22.99 -23.59 -20.00
C LEU A 5 22.36 -24.91 -19.48
N VAL A 6 22.21 -25.89 -20.38
CA VAL A 6 21.69 -27.22 -20.06
C VAL A 6 22.60 -27.96 -19.07
N GLU A 7 23.92 -27.93 -19.23
CA GLU A 7 24.85 -28.59 -18.30
C GLU A 7 24.84 -27.93 -16.92
N THR A 8 24.74 -26.61 -16.88
CA THR A 8 24.66 -25.85 -15.62
C THR A 8 23.37 -26.19 -14.86
N ILE A 9 22.24 -26.24 -15.56
CA ILE A 9 20.95 -26.64 -14.99
C ILE A 9 21.00 -28.10 -14.49
N ASN A 10 21.59 -29.01 -15.28
CA ASN A 10 21.68 -30.43 -14.92
C ASN A 10 22.58 -30.65 -13.68
N PHE A 11 23.67 -29.88 -13.56
CA PHE A 11 24.53 -29.89 -12.38
C PHE A 11 23.82 -29.40 -11.11
N ILE A 12 23.03 -28.33 -11.22
CA ILE A 12 22.23 -27.81 -10.10
C ILE A 12 21.16 -28.82 -9.68
N LEU A 13 20.47 -29.43 -10.65
CA LEU A 13 19.45 -30.47 -10.38
C LEU A 13 20.08 -31.68 -9.69
N ARG A 14 21.19 -32.21 -10.20
CA ARG A 14 21.93 -33.32 -9.56
C ARG A 14 22.46 -33.00 -8.16
N LYS A 15 22.84 -31.75 -7.89
CA LYS A 15 23.23 -31.32 -6.54
C LYS A 15 22.03 -31.18 -5.60
N THR A 16 20.86 -30.84 -6.13
CA THR A 16 19.65 -30.62 -5.32
C THR A 16 18.85 -31.90 -5.07
N THR A 17 18.99 -32.94 -5.90
CA THR A 17 18.38 -34.27 -5.67
C THR A 17 18.88 -34.97 -4.41
N ASN A 18 20.05 -34.57 -3.90
CA ASN A 18 20.64 -35.14 -2.67
C ASN A 18 20.39 -34.26 -1.43
N LEU A 19 19.65 -33.15 -1.57
CA LEU A 19 19.29 -32.33 -0.42
C LEU A 19 18.08 -32.96 0.27
N PRO A 20 18.13 -33.17 1.60
CA PRO A 20 16.94 -33.58 2.31
C PRO A 20 15.84 -32.53 2.13
N ILE A 21 14.60 -32.97 1.95
CA ILE A 21 13.43 -32.10 1.73
C ILE A 21 13.35 -30.99 2.79
N SER A 22 13.73 -31.32 4.03
CA SER A 22 13.84 -30.38 5.15
C SER A 22 14.81 -29.21 4.89
N ALA A 23 15.94 -29.44 4.24
CA ALA A 23 16.91 -28.39 3.91
C ALA A 23 16.35 -27.41 2.87
N ILE A 24 15.60 -27.92 1.89
CA ILE A 24 14.92 -27.08 0.88
C ILE A 24 13.84 -26.22 1.53
N ILE A 25 13.01 -26.82 2.40
CA ILE A 25 11.97 -26.10 3.15
C ILE A 25 12.60 -25.02 4.03
N MET A 26 13.66 -25.36 4.78
CA MET A 26 14.37 -24.42 5.64
C MET A 26 14.94 -23.23 4.86
N LEU A 27 15.53 -23.49 3.69
CA LEU A 27 16.06 -22.44 2.82
C LEU A 27 14.94 -21.50 2.34
N LYS A 28 13.80 -22.06 1.90
CA LYS A 28 12.64 -21.29 1.47
C LYS A 28 12.09 -20.45 2.63
N TYR A 29 11.96 -21.04 3.81
CA TYR A 29 11.48 -20.34 5.00
C TYR A 29 12.39 -19.18 5.39
N LYS A 30 13.70 -19.40 5.45
CA LYS A 30 14.69 -18.34 5.74
C LYS A 30 14.60 -17.19 4.73
N ARG A 31 14.48 -17.51 3.44
CA ARG A 31 14.33 -16.49 2.38
C ARG A 31 13.03 -15.69 2.56
N CYS A 32 11.91 -16.34 2.84
CA CYS A 32 10.64 -15.66 3.10
C CYS A 32 10.74 -14.79 4.36
N ASN A 33 11.28 -15.30 5.45
CA ASN A 33 11.44 -14.54 6.69
C ASN A 33 12.28 -13.27 6.48
N SER A 34 13.42 -13.38 5.79
CA SER A 34 14.25 -12.22 5.43
C SER A 34 13.47 -11.19 4.60
N LEU A 35 12.66 -11.64 3.64
CA LEU A 35 11.84 -10.76 2.82
C LEU A 35 10.78 -10.05 3.66
N PHE A 36 10.08 -10.77 4.54
CA PHE A 36 9.05 -10.17 5.42
C PHE A 36 9.64 -9.13 6.35
N ILE A 37 10.80 -9.39 6.95
CA ILE A 37 11.50 -8.42 7.81
C ILE A 37 11.84 -7.15 7.02
N GLN A 38 12.38 -7.31 5.80
CA GLN A 38 12.69 -6.15 4.96
C GLN A 38 11.44 -5.36 4.59
N ARG A 39 10.35 -6.04 4.18
CA ARG A 39 9.08 -5.39 3.84
C ARG A 39 8.45 -4.70 5.04
N GLY A 40 8.53 -5.29 6.24
CA GLY A 40 8.09 -4.68 7.48
C GLY A 40 8.80 -3.34 7.72
N LYS A 41 10.14 -3.33 7.64
CA LYS A 41 10.93 -2.09 7.77
C LYS A 41 10.55 -1.02 6.74
N GLU A 42 10.30 -1.42 5.49
CA GLU A 42 9.87 -0.50 4.43
C GLU A 42 8.49 0.11 4.71
N VAL A 43 7.55 -0.68 5.26
CA VAL A 43 6.21 -0.21 5.64
C VAL A 43 6.30 0.70 6.86
N ASP A 44 7.06 0.32 7.88
CA ASP A 44 7.27 1.13 9.08
C ASP A 44 7.89 2.49 8.74
N ALA A 45 8.88 2.52 7.85
CA ALA A 45 9.48 3.77 7.38
C ALA A 45 8.45 4.67 6.67
N LYS A 46 7.56 4.09 5.86
CA LYS A 46 6.47 4.84 5.21
C LYS A 46 5.47 5.38 6.23
N LEU A 47 5.06 4.57 7.21
CA LEU A 47 4.15 4.99 8.27
C LEU A 47 4.74 6.13 9.12
N ARG A 48 6.04 6.09 9.43
CA ARG A 48 6.72 7.17 10.17
C ARG A 48 6.71 8.52 9.43
N VAL A 49 6.68 8.51 8.10
CA VAL A 49 6.59 9.72 7.28
C VAL A 49 5.12 10.07 6.97
N GLY A 50 4.15 9.42 7.63
CA GLY A 50 2.72 9.65 7.44
C GLY A 50 2.18 9.10 6.12
N GLN A 51 2.96 8.28 5.38
CA GLN A 51 2.51 7.67 4.15
C GLN A 51 1.65 6.43 4.44
N VAL A 52 0.37 6.67 4.75
CA VAL A 52 -0.63 5.62 5.03
C VAL A 52 -1.04 4.87 3.76
N TYR A 53 -1.21 5.58 2.65
CA TYR A 53 -1.64 4.97 1.39
C TYR A 53 -0.50 4.72 0.40
N THR A 54 -0.76 3.85 -0.57
CA THR A 54 0.17 3.61 -1.68
C THR A 54 0.43 4.89 -2.48
N LYS A 55 1.56 4.94 -3.19
CA LYS A 55 1.91 6.09 -4.04
C LYS A 55 0.83 6.40 -5.09
N ILE A 56 0.16 5.36 -5.60
CA ILE A 56 -0.93 5.46 -6.59
C ILE A 56 -2.13 6.16 -5.97
N ILE A 57 -2.60 5.68 -4.82
CA ILE A 57 -3.75 6.26 -4.10
C ILE A 57 -3.43 7.70 -3.69
N ASN A 58 -2.24 7.96 -3.14
CA ASN A 58 -1.83 9.32 -2.78
C ASN A 58 -1.82 10.27 -3.98
N ARG A 59 -1.44 9.79 -5.17
CA ARG A 59 -1.51 10.59 -6.39
C ARG A 59 -2.97 10.88 -6.76
N ALA A 60 -3.81 9.85 -6.80
CA ALA A 60 -5.23 10.01 -7.12
C ALA A 60 -5.94 10.96 -6.14
N MET A 61 -5.63 10.88 -4.83
CA MET A 61 -6.15 11.79 -3.82
C MET A 61 -5.70 13.23 -4.04
N ARG A 62 -4.42 13.46 -4.39
CA ARG A 62 -3.94 14.81 -4.73
C ARG A 62 -4.60 15.36 -5.99
N ASP A 63 -4.78 14.54 -7.01
CA ASP A 63 -5.43 14.94 -8.26
C ASP A 63 -6.93 15.22 -8.07
N ALA A 64 -7.61 14.44 -7.22
CA ALA A 64 -8.99 14.72 -6.84
C ALA A 64 -9.07 16.01 -6.01
N LYS A 65 -8.13 16.20 -5.07
CA LYS A 65 -8.03 17.40 -4.24
C LYS A 65 -7.80 18.67 -5.07
N SER A 66 -6.97 18.61 -6.11
CA SER A 66 -6.70 19.78 -6.97
C SER A 66 -7.87 20.12 -7.89
N LYS A 67 -8.73 19.15 -8.23
CA LYS A 67 -9.95 19.34 -9.01
C LYS A 67 -11.17 19.71 -8.16
N ALA A 68 -11.07 19.60 -6.84
CA ALA A 68 -12.15 19.94 -5.93
C ALA A 68 -12.29 21.46 -5.86
N ASN A 69 -13.49 21.97 -6.13
CA ASN A 69 -13.74 23.41 -6.16
C ASN A 69 -14.31 23.94 -4.84
N SER A 70 -15.19 23.19 -4.20
CA SER A 70 -16.02 23.71 -3.10
C SER A 70 -15.90 22.95 -1.78
N HIS A 71 -15.42 21.70 -1.80
CA HIS A 71 -15.45 20.81 -0.64
C HIS A 71 -14.24 19.89 -0.58
N HIS A 72 -13.79 19.58 0.63
CA HIS A 72 -12.73 18.61 0.90
C HIS A 72 -13.17 17.58 1.91
N VAL A 73 -12.82 16.33 1.65
CA VAL A 73 -12.98 15.23 2.60
C VAL A 73 -11.85 15.32 3.62
N LEU A 74 -12.21 15.43 4.90
CA LEU A 74 -11.28 15.41 6.03
C LEU A 74 -11.02 13.98 6.48
N GLU A 75 -12.09 13.21 6.70
CA GLU A 75 -12.01 11.87 7.25
C GLU A 75 -13.03 10.95 6.59
N PHE A 76 -12.69 9.66 6.55
CA PHE A 76 -13.61 8.60 6.16
C PHE A 76 -13.70 7.57 7.28
N ASP A 77 -14.87 7.49 7.90
CA ASP A 77 -15.19 6.44 8.84
C ASP A 77 -15.69 5.21 8.08
N ARG A 78 -14.81 4.21 7.97
CA ARG A 78 -15.12 2.95 7.29
C ARG A 78 -16.19 2.14 8.01
N ARG A 79 -16.32 2.23 9.34
CA ARG A 79 -17.29 1.43 10.10
C ARG A 79 -18.70 1.90 9.83
N ASN A 80 -18.88 3.21 9.83
CA ASN A 80 -20.18 3.84 9.62
C ASN A 80 -20.43 4.23 8.16
N ILE A 81 -19.44 4.04 7.28
CA ILE A 81 -19.49 4.41 5.85
C ILE A 81 -19.85 5.91 5.69
N CYS A 82 -19.22 6.73 6.52
CA CYS A 82 -19.50 8.17 6.61
C CYS A 82 -18.25 8.98 6.24
N PHE A 83 -18.44 10.08 5.54
CA PHE A 83 -17.40 11.05 5.24
C PHE A 83 -17.60 12.33 6.05
N LEU A 84 -16.53 12.81 6.66
CA LEU A 84 -16.48 14.16 7.19
C LEU A 84 -16.01 15.09 6.08
N VAL A 85 -16.86 16.01 5.66
CA VAL A 85 -16.61 16.92 4.54
C VAL A 85 -16.63 18.36 5.05
N GLN A 86 -15.65 19.14 4.61
CA GLN A 86 -15.52 20.55 4.93
C GLN A 86 -15.68 21.37 3.65
N GLU A 87 -16.49 22.43 3.71
CA GLU A 87 -16.53 23.44 2.65
C GLU A 87 -15.18 24.18 2.54
N MET A 88 -14.82 24.66 1.35
CA MET A 88 -13.63 25.52 1.19
C MET A 88 -13.93 26.91 0.66
N ILE A 89 -15.12 27.12 0.09
CA ILE A 89 -15.54 28.44 -0.39
C ILE A 89 -16.79 28.86 0.37
N ASN A 90 -16.68 29.97 1.11
CA ASN A 90 -17.85 30.68 1.64
C ASN A 90 -18.49 31.47 0.50
N LEU A 91 -19.45 30.87 -0.22
CA LEU A 91 -20.22 31.57 -1.26
C LEU A 91 -21.12 32.69 -0.72
N ARG A 92 -21.25 32.82 0.61
CA ARG A 92 -21.97 33.90 1.28
C ARG A 92 -21.04 34.56 2.28
N GLU A 93 -20.62 35.80 2.01
CA GLU A 93 -19.81 36.61 2.92
C GLU A 93 -20.41 36.61 4.33
N GLY A 94 -19.60 36.28 5.34
CA GLY A 94 -19.99 36.34 6.75
C GLY A 94 -20.35 35.00 7.43
N ARG A 95 -20.31 33.85 6.74
CA ARG A 95 -20.42 32.53 7.39
C ARG A 95 -19.04 31.89 7.58
N SER A 96 -18.87 31.17 8.69
CA SER A 96 -17.71 30.29 8.91
C SER A 96 -17.84 29.04 8.03
N THR A 97 -16.68 28.52 7.62
CA THR A 97 -16.57 27.26 6.89
C THR A 97 -17.29 26.13 7.63
N ARG A 98 -18.28 25.50 6.99
CA ARG A 98 -19.08 24.44 7.61
C ARG A 98 -18.47 23.06 7.36
N THR A 99 -18.54 22.22 8.39
CA THR A 99 -18.25 20.79 8.29
C THR A 99 -19.55 20.01 8.40
N PHE A 100 -19.72 18.99 7.56
CA PHE A 100 -20.89 18.12 7.57
C PHE A 100 -20.51 16.67 7.38
N THR A 101 -21.37 15.78 7.88
CA THR A 101 -21.22 14.33 7.73
C THR A 101 -22.08 13.87 6.57
N VAL A 102 -21.46 13.18 5.60
CA VAL A 102 -22.16 12.58 4.46
C VAL A 102 -22.19 11.07 4.66
N ARG A 103 -23.39 10.50 4.77
CA ARG A 103 -23.63 9.06 4.80
C ARG A 103 -23.96 8.60 3.39
N LEU A 104 -23.30 7.55 2.89
CA LEU A 104 -23.53 7.06 1.52
C LEU A 104 -24.65 6.01 1.42
N ASP A 105 -25.05 5.45 2.56
CA ASP A 105 -26.08 4.43 2.73
C ASP A 105 -27.49 5.01 2.85
N GLU A 106 -27.61 6.28 3.23
CA GLU A 106 -28.87 7.01 3.29
C GLU A 106 -29.11 7.69 1.94
N LYS A 107 -30.06 7.17 1.15
CA LYS A 107 -30.45 7.69 -0.16
C LYS A 107 -31.87 8.21 -0.15
#